data_AF-A0A3D1ZKY3-F1
#
_entry.id   AF-A0A3D1ZKY3-F1
#
_cell.length_a   1.000
_cell.length_b   1.000
_cell.length_c   1.000
_cell.angle_alpha   90.00
_cell.angle_beta   90.00
_cell.angle_gamma   90.00
#
_symmetry.space_group_name_H-M   'P 1'
#
loop_
_entity.id
_entity.type
_entity.pdbx_description
1 polymer ?
#
loop_
_entity_poly.entity_id
_entity_poly.type
_entity_poly.pdbx_seq_one_letter_code
_entity_poly.pdbx_strand_id
1 'polypeptide(L)'
;HIEARANWSADKAPKGAPDEGFVAYLTISATVTNEVTGLSTFIDLLPHINLIDNYHYARNITLPGKPDETYTVEFSVSPPSLEALALHRDWVQSHGKALAEPVRYRYEKVDFLAITQASR
;
A
#
# COMPACT_ATOMS: atom_id res chain seq x y z
N HIS A 1 -4.69 -11.14 -6.22
CA HIS A 1 -4.97 -9.73 -5.85
C HIS A 1 -3.85 -9.30 -4.93
N ILE A 2 -3.30 -8.09 -5.09
CA ILE A 2 -2.33 -7.53 -4.14
C ILE A 2 -2.97 -6.33 -3.44
N GLU A 3 -2.77 -6.24 -2.13
CA GLU A 3 -3.46 -5.31 -1.26
C GLU A 3 -2.49 -4.66 -0.26
N ALA A 4 -2.75 -3.40 0.07
CA ALA A 4 -2.06 -2.61 1.07
C ALA A 4 -3.11 -1.94 1.99
N ARG A 5 -3.07 -2.30 3.27
CA ARG A 5 -3.89 -1.66 4.31
C ARG A 5 -3.13 -0.47 4.86
N ALA A 6 -3.67 0.72 4.64
CA ALA A 6 -3.09 1.97 5.08
C ALA A 6 -4.03 2.62 6.09
N ASN A 7 -3.74 2.40 7.37
CA ASN A 7 -4.59 2.81 8.48
C ASN A 7 -3.74 3.54 9.52
N TRP A 8 -4.36 4.47 10.24
CA TRP A 8 -3.72 5.08 11.41
C TRP A 8 -3.43 4.01 12.47
N SER A 9 -2.35 4.17 13.23
CA SER A 9 -2.09 3.27 14.36
C SER A 9 -3.17 3.44 15.43
N ALA A 10 -3.60 2.34 16.05
CA ALA A 10 -4.60 2.36 17.12
C ALA A 10 -4.18 3.22 18.33
N ASP A 11 -2.88 3.37 18.59
CA ASP A 11 -2.33 4.10 19.73
C ASP A 11 -1.76 5.50 19.37
N LYS A 12 -1.66 5.82 18.08
CA LYS A 12 -0.98 7.03 17.58
C LYS A 12 -1.76 7.76 16.47
N ALA A 13 -3.07 7.52 16.37
CA ALA A 13 -3.91 8.25 15.44
C ALA A 13 -3.88 9.76 15.77
N PRO A 14 -3.76 10.65 14.77
CA PRO A 14 -3.91 12.09 14.99
C PRO A 14 -5.27 12.39 15.62
N LYS A 15 -5.32 13.42 16.47
CA LYS A 15 -6.58 13.81 17.15
C LYS A 15 -7.68 14.07 16.11
N GLY A 16 -8.80 13.36 16.24
CA GLY A 16 -9.96 13.47 15.34
C GLY A 16 -9.97 12.47 14.18
N ALA A 17 -8.87 11.75 13.94
CA ALA A 17 -8.89 10.57 13.08
C ALA A 17 -9.47 9.38 13.88
N PRO A 18 -10.26 8.49 13.26
CA PRO A 18 -10.61 7.22 13.88
C PRO A 18 -9.37 6.36 14.10
N ASP A 19 -9.31 5.68 15.24
CA ASP A 19 -8.31 4.63 15.49
C ASP A 19 -8.44 3.55 14.42
N GLU A 20 -7.31 3.11 13.86
CA GLU A 20 -7.29 2.19 12.71
C GLU A 20 -8.08 2.70 11.49
N GLY A 21 -8.38 4.00 11.43
CA GLY A 21 -9.06 4.63 10.33
C GLY A 21 -8.21 4.67 9.06
N PHE A 22 -8.86 4.49 7.91
CA PHE A 22 -8.22 4.52 6.59
C PHE A 22 -7.54 5.88 6.32
N VAL A 23 -6.28 5.82 5.88
CA VAL A 23 -5.50 6.99 5.47
C VAL A 23 -5.72 7.24 3.98
N ALA A 24 -6.56 8.23 3.67
CA ALA A 24 -6.93 8.54 2.30
C ALA A 24 -5.85 9.30 1.52
N TYR A 25 -6.03 9.37 0.21
CA TYR A 25 -5.21 10.15 -0.75
C TYR A 25 -3.74 9.75 -0.87
N LEU A 26 -3.31 8.65 -0.25
CA LEU A 26 -1.99 8.08 -0.52
C LEU A 26 -1.89 7.59 -1.97
N THR A 27 -0.74 7.83 -2.59
CA THR A 27 -0.35 7.20 -3.83
C THR A 27 0.50 5.99 -3.48
N ILE A 28 -0.02 4.79 -3.76
CA ILE A 28 0.68 3.54 -3.48
C ILE A 28 0.92 2.80 -4.79
N SER A 29 2.16 2.39 -5.03
CA SER A 29 2.52 1.52 -6.14
C SER A 29 3.27 0.29 -5.64
N ALA A 30 3.26 -0.77 -6.44
CA ALA A 30 4.05 -1.96 -6.19
C ALA A 30 4.82 -2.38 -7.44
N THR A 31 6.07 -2.76 -7.24
CA THR A 31 6.87 -3.50 -8.22
C THR A 31 6.96 -4.94 -7.74
N VAL A 32 6.52 -5.89 -8.57
CA VAL A 32 6.70 -7.32 -8.33
C VAL A 32 7.72 -7.83 -9.32
N THR A 33 8.83 -8.37 -8.84
CA THR A 33 9.94 -8.88 -9.66
C THR A 33 10.11 -10.36 -9.38
N ASN A 34 10.08 -11.18 -10.42
CA ASN A 34 10.42 -12.59 -10.33
C ASN A 34 11.94 -12.73 -10.17
N GLU A 35 12.38 -13.35 -9.07
CA GLU A 35 13.81 -13.40 -8.71
C GLU A 35 14.61 -14.38 -9.59
N VAL A 36 13.92 -15.31 -10.25
CA VAL A 36 14.54 -16.32 -11.14
C VAL A 36 14.83 -15.74 -12.52
N THR A 37 13.86 -15.03 -13.10
CA THR A 37 13.91 -14.51 -14.47
C THR A 37 14.30 -13.03 -14.55
N GLY A 38 14.17 -12.30 -13.45
CA GLY A 38 14.35 -10.84 -13.41
C GLY A 38 13.20 -10.04 -14.02
N LEU A 39 12.16 -10.69 -14.55
CA LEU A 39 11.00 -10.00 -15.10
C LEU A 39 10.21 -9.30 -14.01
N SER A 40 9.74 -8.09 -14.31
CA SER A 40 8.99 -7.28 -13.35
C SER A 40 7.68 -6.76 -13.92
N THR A 41 6.73 -6.52 -13.03
CA THR A 41 5.52 -5.76 -13.31
C THR A 41 5.41 -4.62 -12.30
N PHE A 42 5.03 -3.44 -12.79
CA PHE A 42 4.78 -2.26 -11.98
C PHE A 42 3.30 -1.93 -12.05
N ILE A 43 2.68 -1.69 -10.89
CA ILE A 43 1.27 -1.32 -10.79
C ILE A 43 1.05 -0.21 -9.78
N ASP A 44 0.09 0.66 -10.08
CA ASP A 44 -0.50 1.54 -9.08
C ASP A 44 -1.66 0.81 -8.38
N LEU A 45 -1.71 0.92 -7.05
CA LEU A 45 -2.83 0.46 -6.25
C LEU A 45 -3.87 1.56 -6.19
N LEU A 46 -5.13 1.18 -6.35
CA LEU A 46 -6.26 2.12 -6.26
C LEU A 46 -7.02 1.91 -4.94
N PRO A 47 -7.74 2.92 -4.43
CA PRO A 47 -8.70 2.69 -3.36
C PRO A 47 -9.71 1.61 -3.77
N HIS A 48 -9.85 0.60 -2.92
CA HIS A 48 -10.78 -0.53 -3.02
C HIS A 48 -11.62 -0.59 -1.75
N ILE A 49 -12.79 -1.23 -1.83
CA ILE A 49 -13.68 -1.44 -0.70
C ILE A 49 -14.24 -2.86 -0.74
N ASN A 50 -14.29 -3.52 0.41
CA ASN A 50 -14.97 -4.80 0.59
C ASN A 50 -15.70 -4.81 1.95
N LEU A 51 -16.47 -5.86 2.25
CA LEU A 51 -17.21 -5.96 3.52
C LEU A 51 -16.36 -6.50 4.68
N ILE A 52 -15.19 -7.07 4.42
CA ILE A 52 -14.36 -7.75 5.43
C ILE A 52 -13.44 -6.74 6.11
N ASP A 53 -12.73 -5.95 5.31
CA ASP A 53 -11.66 -5.05 5.74
C ASP A 53 -11.95 -3.58 5.39
N ASN A 54 -13.09 -3.29 4.75
CA ASN A 54 -13.51 -1.96 4.34
C ASN A 54 -12.51 -1.30 3.35
N TYR A 55 -12.28 0.01 3.42
CA TYR A 55 -11.38 0.73 2.52
C TYR A 55 -9.92 0.27 2.67
N HIS A 56 -9.29 -0.04 1.54
CA HIS A 56 -7.88 -0.41 1.42
C HIS A 56 -7.36 -0.02 0.04
N TYR A 57 -6.06 -0.14 -0.20
CA TYR A 57 -5.48 0.03 -1.54
C TYR A 57 -5.22 -1.33 -2.16
N ALA A 58 -5.56 -1.52 -3.44
CA ALA A 58 -5.32 -2.80 -4.09
C ALA A 58 -5.29 -2.75 -5.62
N ARG A 59 -4.91 -3.87 -6.23
CA ARG A 59 -4.97 -4.10 -7.68
C ARG A 59 -4.97 -5.60 -8.00
N ASN A 60 -5.64 -6.00 -9.08
CA ASN A 60 -5.39 -7.30 -9.69
C ASN A 60 -4.09 -7.27 -10.51
N ILE A 61 -3.30 -8.32 -10.38
CA ILE A 61 -2.03 -8.47 -11.09
C ILE A 61 -1.94 -9.86 -11.71
N THR A 62 -1.15 -9.96 -12.77
CA THR A 62 -0.60 -11.23 -13.26
C THR A 62 0.85 -11.27 -12.81
N LEU A 63 1.30 -12.39 -12.23
CA LEU A 63 2.69 -12.54 -11.84
C LEU A 63 3.60 -12.51 -13.08
N PRO A 64 4.76 -11.83 -13.04
CA PRO A 64 5.71 -11.80 -14.15
C PRO A 64 6.57 -13.09 -14.18
N GLY A 65 5.93 -14.26 -14.09
CA GLY A 65 6.60 -15.56 -13.99
C GLY A 65 5.65 -16.63 -13.48
N LYS A 66 6.20 -17.79 -13.09
CA LYS A 66 5.38 -18.91 -12.60
C LYS A 66 5.09 -18.77 -11.10
N PRO A 67 3.90 -19.18 -10.63
CA PRO A 67 3.52 -19.02 -9.24
C PRO A 67 4.36 -19.83 -8.24
N ASP A 68 5.08 -20.86 -8.68
CA ASP A 68 6.00 -21.70 -7.88
C ASP A 68 7.44 -21.14 -7.80
N GLU A 69 7.67 -19.93 -8.30
CA GLU A 69 8.94 -19.21 -8.20
C GLU A 69 8.92 -18.16 -7.08
N THR A 70 10.10 -17.65 -6.68
CA THR A 70 10.19 -16.60 -5.67
C THR A 70 10.17 -15.20 -6.28
N TYR A 71 9.64 -14.26 -5.51
CA TYR A 71 9.46 -12.89 -5.94
C TYR A 71 9.97 -11.89 -4.91
N THR A 72 10.52 -10.79 -5.40
CA THR A 72 10.69 -9.56 -4.62
C THR A 72 9.50 -8.65 -4.88
N VAL A 73 8.87 -8.15 -3.82
CA VAL A 73 7.77 -7.18 -3.87
C VAL A 73 8.23 -5.90 -3.19
N GLU A 74 8.26 -4.79 -3.93
CA GLU A 74 8.55 -3.46 -3.39
C GLU A 74 7.30 -2.59 -3.48
N PHE A 75 6.78 -2.15 -2.33
CA PHE A 75 5.76 -1.11 -2.25
C PHE A 75 6.41 0.25 -2.08
N SER A 76 5.95 1.24 -2.84
CA SER A 76 6.25 2.65 -2.63
C SER A 76 4.98 3.37 -2.20
N VAL A 77 5.03 4.04 -1.05
CA VAL A 77 3.92 4.81 -0.49
C VAL A 77 4.33 6.26 -0.45
N SER A 78 3.58 7.11 -1.13
CA SER A 78 3.80 8.55 -1.15
C SER A 78 2.57 9.28 -0.57
N PRO A 79 2.79 10.32 0.27
CA PRO A 79 1.71 11.18 0.72
C PRO A 79 1.08 11.94 -0.47
N PRO A 80 -0.16 12.43 -0.36
CA PRO A 80 -0.73 13.34 -1.33
C PRO A 80 0.10 14.63 -1.44
N SER A 81 0.14 15.22 -2.63
CA SER A 81 0.62 16.59 -2.80
C SER A 81 -0.34 17.58 -2.13
N LEU A 82 0.14 18.79 -1.85
CA LEU A 82 -0.72 19.86 -1.32
C LEU A 82 -1.81 20.33 -2.29
N GLU A 83 -1.73 19.93 -3.56
CA GLU A 83 -2.79 20.14 -4.56
C GLU A 83 -3.94 19.12 -4.39
N ALA A 84 -3.65 17.94 -3.85
CA ALA A 84 -4.61 16.87 -3.62
C ALA A 84 -5.18 16.87 -2.18
N LEU A 85 -4.42 17.40 -1.21
CA LEU A 85 -4.84 17.52 0.18
C LEU A 85 -4.40 18.86 0.80
N ALA A 86 -5.38 19.70 1.15
CA ALA A 86 -5.14 20.92 1.90
C ALA A 86 -5.04 20.64 3.41
N LEU A 87 -4.10 21.30 4.10
CA LEU A 87 -3.87 21.14 5.52
C LEU A 87 -4.32 22.39 6.30
N HIS A 88 -5.07 22.18 7.38
CA HIS A 88 -5.44 23.25 8.30
C HIS A 88 -4.22 23.72 9.13
N ARG A 89 -4.30 24.94 9.67
CA ARG A 89 -3.21 25.57 10.42
C ARG A 89 -2.77 24.75 11.64
N ASP A 90 -3.71 24.19 12.38
CA ASP A 90 -3.46 23.36 13.56
C ASP A 90 -2.75 22.05 13.20
N TRP A 91 -3.11 21.42 12.10
CA TRP A 91 -2.33 20.29 11.54
C TRP A 91 -0.90 20.73 11.23
N VAL A 92 -0.73 21.82 10.50
CA VAL A 92 0.61 22.30 10.10
C VAL A 92 1.48 22.62 11.32
N GLN A 93 0.90 23.15 12.39
CA GLN A 93 1.62 23.45 13.63
C GLN A 93 2.00 22.20 14.43
N SER A 94 1.22 21.13 14.35
CA SER A 94 1.43 19.90 15.13
C SER A 94 2.24 18.83 14.39
N HIS A 95 2.05 18.72 13.07
CA HIS A 95 2.56 17.62 12.24
C HIS A 95 3.36 18.09 11.02
N GLY A 96 3.36 19.40 10.71
CA GLY A 96 4.10 19.97 9.59
C GLY A 96 3.31 20.07 8.29
N LYS A 97 4.01 20.37 7.20
CA LYS A 97 3.41 20.73 5.90
C LYS A 97 3.18 19.53 4.97
N ALA A 98 3.29 18.31 5.48
CA ALA A 98 3.05 17.07 4.74
C ALA A 98 2.22 16.13 5.61
N LEU A 99 1.49 15.20 4.98
CA LEU A 99 0.75 14.16 5.69
C LEU A 99 1.70 13.10 6.29
N ALA A 100 2.74 12.74 5.54
CA ALA A 100 3.76 11.77 5.91
C ALA A 100 4.99 11.99 5.00
N GLU A 101 6.10 11.31 5.30
CA GLU A 101 7.21 11.18 4.36
C GLU A 101 6.99 9.97 3.43
N PRO A 102 7.51 10.01 2.18
CA PRO A 102 7.50 8.83 1.32
C PRO A 102 8.26 7.66 1.97
N VAL A 103 7.71 6.46 1.87
CA VAL A 103 8.32 5.24 2.43
C VAL A 103 8.27 4.10 1.42
N ARG A 104 9.26 3.22 1.51
CA ARG A 104 9.33 1.98 0.71
C ARG A 104 9.39 0.76 1.61
N TYR A 105 8.65 -0.27 1.24
CA TYR A 105 8.67 -1.57 1.90
C TYR A 105 9.09 -2.62 0.89
N ARG A 106 10.15 -3.36 1.18
CA ARG A 106 10.68 -4.41 0.31
C ARG A 106 10.58 -5.76 1.01
N TYR A 107 9.95 -6.71 0.33
CA TYR A 107 9.78 -8.09 0.76
C TYR A 107 10.46 -8.99 -0.25
N GLU A 108 11.42 -9.78 0.18
CA GLU A 108 12.20 -10.68 -0.69
C GLU A 108 11.77 -12.13 -0.45
N LYS A 109 12.02 -12.99 -1.43
CA LYS A 109 11.70 -14.43 -1.36
C LYS A 109 10.24 -14.71 -1.04
N VAL A 110 9.34 -13.87 -1.55
CA VAL A 110 7.90 -14.05 -1.41
C VAL A 110 7.47 -15.25 -2.25
N ASP A 111 6.86 -16.23 -1.60
CA ASP A 111 6.27 -17.41 -2.22
C ASP A 111 4.77 -17.15 -2.45
N PHE A 112 4.37 -17.04 -3.71
CA PHE A 112 2.97 -16.86 -4.08
C PHE A 112 2.24 -18.18 -4.33
N LEU A 113 2.91 -19.34 -4.29
CA LEU A 113 2.30 -20.62 -4.64
C LEU A 113 1.13 -20.93 -3.72
N ALA A 114 1.35 -20.84 -2.41
CA ALA A 114 0.31 -21.06 -1.41
C ALA A 114 -0.88 -20.10 -1.59
N ILE A 115 -0.60 -18.84 -1.96
CA ILE A 115 -1.63 -17.81 -2.17
C ILE A 115 -2.42 -18.07 -3.45
N THR A 116 -1.75 -18.52 -4.53
CA THR A 116 -2.40 -18.82 -5.82
C THR A 116 -3.24 -20.10 -5.79
N GLN A 117 -2.91 -21.03 -4.89
CA GLN A 117 -3.64 -22.28 -4.69
C GLN A 117 -4.74 -22.17 -3.64
N ALA A 118 -4.71 -21.13 -2.80
CA ALA A 118 -5.74 -20.89 -1.81
C ALA A 118 -7.07 -20.55 -2.50
N SER A 119 -8.10 -21.35 -2.24
CA SER A 119 -9.49 -20.94 -2.51
C SER A 119 -9.91 -19.94 -1.44
N ARG A 120 -10.28 -18.73 -1.85
CA ARG A 120 -11.01 -17.78 -1.01
C ARG A 120 -12.44 -18.25 -0.79
#